data_AF-A0A2N2NAI3-F1
#
_entry.id   AF-A0A2N2NAI3-F1
#
_cell.length_a   1.000
_cell.length_b   1.000
_cell.length_c   1.000
_cell.angle_alpha   90.00
_cell.angle_beta   90.00
_cell.angle_gamma   90.00
#
_symmetry.space_group_name_H-M   'P 1'
#
loop_
_entity.id
_entity.type
_entity.pdbx_description
1 polymer ?
#
loop_
_entity_poly.entity_id
_entity_poly.type
_entity_poly.pdbx_seq_one_letter_code
_entity_poly.pdbx_strand_id
1 'polypeptide(L)'
;MPTAAPSQTNNHRLIIFAWIIVALISALPDIAFSEITGSVPAWMLAAKLILLGILAVASYFYKPIKLLHNFFLIMIAFFGLLELSSRINFTIPFLQNLFGANVFDQRMQAEQTGKLVVSVFMILILFVLGYKRKDIFLTRGNLKALITPVKLLGFPKPEPWTNFGLLWSFCIAAGLGVVLYLGMKPSGILFGKLLPILPSIIFYAALNAFNEEMIFRAPMLATLEPVAGSLNALWMAASFFGISHYFGVPSGIPGAIASVFMGWILSKAMLETRGLFWSWWIHLLSDIVIFSFLTMGLLK
;
A
#
# COMPACT_ATOMS: atom_id res chain seq x y z
N MET A 1 -7.01 -13.63 -30.31
CA MET A 1 -6.20 -14.78 -29.90
C MET A 1 -5.31 -14.35 -28.73
N PRO A 2 -5.29 -15.06 -27.59
CA PRO A 2 -4.42 -14.68 -26.49
C PRO A 2 -2.98 -14.95 -26.91
N THR A 3 -2.17 -13.89 -26.98
CA THR A 3 -0.72 -14.00 -27.07
C THR A 3 -0.23 -14.81 -25.88
N ALA A 4 0.40 -15.95 -26.15
CA ALA A 4 1.03 -16.79 -25.15
C ALA A 4 1.89 -15.92 -24.22
N ALA A 5 1.65 -16.04 -22.91
CA ALA A 5 2.53 -15.46 -21.92
C ALA A 5 3.95 -15.99 -22.17
N PRO A 6 4.98 -15.14 -22.20
CA PRO A 6 6.35 -15.61 -22.36
C PRO A 6 6.63 -16.67 -21.29
N SER A 7 7.22 -17.78 -21.72
CA SER A 7 7.52 -18.93 -20.87
C SER A 7 8.21 -18.46 -19.59
N GLN A 8 7.53 -18.65 -18.45
CA GLN A 8 8.10 -18.43 -17.13
C GLN A 8 9.29 -19.37 -16.96
N THR A 9 10.49 -18.90 -17.27
CA THR A 9 11.71 -19.53 -16.78
C THR A 9 11.69 -19.34 -15.26
N ASN A 10 11.07 -20.28 -14.55
CA ASN A 10 10.98 -20.33 -13.09
C ASN A 10 12.38 -20.46 -12.49
N ASN A 11 13.09 -19.33 -12.39
CA ASN A 11 14.33 -19.27 -11.65
C ASN A 11 13.99 -19.21 -10.16
N HIS A 12 13.65 -20.37 -9.60
CA HIS A 12 13.25 -20.52 -8.20
C HIS A 12 14.22 -19.85 -7.22
N ARG A 13 15.54 -19.89 -7.53
CA ARG A 13 16.57 -19.20 -6.76
C ARG A 13 16.40 -17.68 -6.76
N LEU A 14 16.04 -17.09 -7.90
CA LEU A 14 15.78 -15.65 -8.01
C LEU A 14 14.52 -15.24 -7.25
N ILE A 15 13.48 -16.09 -7.25
CA ILE A 15 12.25 -15.85 -6.49
C ILE A 15 12.54 -15.88 -4.98
N ILE A 16 13.27 -16.90 -4.50
CA ILE A 16 13.72 -16.96 -3.10
C ILE A 16 14.55 -15.72 -2.74
N PHE A 17 15.47 -15.33 -3.63
CA PHE A 17 16.29 -14.16 -3.41
C PHE A 17 15.45 -12.88 -3.29
N ALA A 18 14.46 -12.67 -4.17
CA ALA A 18 13.54 -11.53 -4.08
C ALA A 18 12.78 -11.52 -2.74
N TRP A 19 12.28 -12.68 -2.28
CA TRP A 19 11.63 -12.82 -0.98
C TRP A 19 12.54 -12.45 0.20
N ILE A 20 13.79 -12.92 0.18
CA ILE A 20 14.78 -12.56 1.20
C ILE A 20 14.99 -11.04 1.22
N ILE A 21 15.16 -10.41 0.06
CA ILE A 21 15.34 -8.95 0.00
C ILE A 21 14.11 -8.22 0.51
N VAL A 22 12.90 -8.62 0.10
CA VAL A 22 11.65 -8.03 0.60
C VAL A 22 11.55 -8.15 2.12
N ALA A 23 11.88 -9.30 2.71
CA ALA A 23 11.88 -9.49 4.15
C ALA A 23 12.91 -8.57 4.85
N LEU A 24 14.14 -8.49 4.33
CA LEU A 24 15.22 -7.67 4.88
C LEU A 24 14.96 -6.17 4.80
N ILE A 25 14.22 -5.68 3.80
CA ILE A 25 13.90 -4.26 3.67
C ILE A 25 12.54 -3.89 4.26
N SER A 26 11.68 -4.86 4.56
CA SER A 26 10.39 -4.61 5.23
C SER A 26 10.55 -4.02 6.64
N ALA A 27 9.46 -3.78 7.35
CA ALA A 27 9.51 -3.42 8.77
C ALA A 27 9.86 -4.61 9.69
N LEU A 28 10.02 -5.84 9.16
CA LEU A 28 10.30 -7.03 9.98
C LEU A 28 11.60 -6.90 10.81
N PRO A 29 12.74 -6.45 10.26
CA PRO A 29 13.94 -6.22 11.08
C PRO A 29 13.71 -5.12 12.13
N ASP A 30 12.98 -4.06 11.78
CA ASP A 30 12.68 -2.95 12.67
C ASP A 30 11.86 -3.44 13.88
N ILE A 31 10.86 -4.29 13.63
CA ILE A 31 10.06 -4.95 14.67
C ILE A 31 10.96 -5.82 15.54
N ALA A 32 11.79 -6.68 14.95
CA ALA A 32 12.67 -7.57 15.73
C ALA A 32 13.61 -6.78 16.66
N PHE A 33 14.22 -5.71 16.15
CA PHE A 33 15.05 -4.84 16.98
C PHE A 33 14.26 -4.11 18.06
N SER A 34 13.07 -3.59 17.73
CA SER A 34 12.21 -2.92 18.70
C SER A 34 11.79 -3.84 19.84
N GLU A 35 11.44 -5.09 19.54
CA GLU A 35 11.04 -6.09 20.55
C GLU A 35 12.22 -6.57 21.41
N ILE A 36 13.43 -6.68 20.83
CA ILE A 36 14.62 -7.15 21.57
C ILE A 36 15.25 -6.03 22.40
N THR A 37 15.32 -4.81 21.85
CA THR A 37 16.11 -3.70 22.41
C THR A 37 15.27 -2.52 22.92
N GLY A 38 13.96 -2.53 22.69
CA GLY A 38 13.02 -1.47 23.06
C GLY A 38 12.98 -0.29 22.07
N SER A 39 13.77 -0.29 21.00
CA SER A 39 13.75 0.77 19.99
C SER A 39 14.25 0.31 18.62
N VAL A 40 13.91 1.05 17.56
CA VAL A 40 14.48 0.84 16.22
C VAL A 40 15.78 1.64 16.10
N PRO A 41 16.93 1.01 15.77
CA PRO A 41 18.19 1.73 15.61
C PRO A 41 18.13 2.78 14.50
N ALA A 42 18.68 3.97 14.75
CA ALA A 42 18.70 5.07 13.78
C ALA A 42 19.43 4.72 12.46
N TRP A 43 20.37 3.77 12.50
CA TRP A 43 21.10 3.32 11.31
C TRP A 43 20.30 2.34 10.43
N MET A 44 19.13 1.86 10.88
CA MET A 44 18.36 0.82 10.19
C MET A 44 17.98 1.25 8.76
N LEU A 45 17.51 2.49 8.59
CA LEU A 45 17.20 3.04 7.27
C LEU A 45 18.45 3.07 6.37
N ALA A 46 19.58 3.53 6.90
CA ALA A 46 20.84 3.58 6.17
C ALA A 46 21.30 2.17 5.75
N ALA A 47 21.14 1.16 6.61
CA ALA A 47 21.46 -0.22 6.27
C ALA A 47 20.60 -0.76 5.12
N LYS A 48 19.29 -0.48 5.11
CA LYS A 48 18.39 -0.86 4.00
C LYS A 48 18.82 -0.18 2.68
N LEU A 49 19.12 1.11 2.72
CA LEU A 49 19.57 1.87 1.55
C LEU A 49 20.94 1.40 1.03
N ILE A 50 21.90 1.10 1.92
CA ILE A 50 23.21 0.56 1.55
C ILE A 50 23.05 -0.82 0.91
N LEU A 51 22.25 -1.71 1.50
CA LEU A 51 21.94 -3.03 0.93
C LEU A 51 21.36 -2.89 -0.48
N LEU A 52 20.33 -2.07 -0.64
CA LEU A 52 19.70 -1.84 -1.94
C LEU A 52 20.66 -1.20 -2.95
N GLY A 53 21.51 -0.26 -2.52
CA GLY A 53 22.52 0.37 -3.37
C GLY A 53 23.56 -0.63 -3.88
N ILE A 54 24.08 -1.48 -2.99
CA ILE A 54 25.00 -2.57 -3.36
C ILE A 54 24.32 -3.52 -4.35
N LEU A 55 23.07 -3.92 -4.10
CA LEU A 55 22.32 -4.81 -4.98
C LEU A 55 22.01 -4.18 -6.34
N ALA A 56 21.66 -2.89 -6.38
CA ALA A 56 21.44 -2.15 -7.61
C ALA A 56 22.72 -2.11 -8.47
N VAL A 57 23.88 -1.79 -7.88
CA VAL A 57 25.17 -1.82 -8.58
C VAL A 57 25.53 -3.25 -9.01
N ALA A 58 25.44 -4.22 -8.11
CA ALA A 58 25.76 -5.62 -8.40
C ALA A 58 24.90 -6.18 -9.55
N SER A 59 23.63 -5.80 -9.64
CA SER A 59 22.71 -6.26 -10.69
C SER A 59 23.09 -5.81 -12.12
N TYR A 60 23.93 -4.77 -12.26
CA TYR A 60 24.50 -4.42 -13.57
C TYR A 60 25.54 -5.44 -14.05
N PHE A 61 26.33 -5.97 -13.13
CA PHE A 61 27.47 -6.84 -13.44
C PHE A 61 27.12 -8.33 -13.29
N TYR A 62 26.17 -8.67 -12.41
CA TYR A 62 25.83 -10.04 -12.05
C TYR A 62 24.50 -10.47 -12.68
N LYS A 63 24.60 -11.24 -13.79
CA LYS A 63 23.46 -11.71 -14.58
C LYS A 63 22.32 -12.35 -13.76
N PRO A 64 22.57 -13.17 -12.72
CA PRO A 64 21.47 -13.83 -11.99
C PRO A 64 20.47 -12.90 -11.32
N ILE A 65 20.88 -11.70 -10.89
CA ILE A 65 19.98 -10.74 -10.20
C ILE A 65 19.62 -9.53 -11.07
N LYS A 66 20.08 -9.50 -12.33
CA LYS A 66 19.86 -8.39 -13.27
C LYS A 66 18.38 -8.05 -13.46
N LEU A 67 17.50 -9.06 -13.43
CA LEU A 67 16.05 -8.87 -13.59
C LEU A 67 15.40 -8.11 -12.42
N LEU A 68 16.04 -8.05 -11.25
CA LEU A 68 15.56 -7.29 -10.08
C LEU A 68 16.11 -5.86 -10.03
N HIS A 69 16.87 -5.42 -11.04
CA HIS A 69 17.49 -4.10 -11.05
C HIS A 69 16.49 -2.97 -10.79
N ASN A 70 15.38 -2.95 -11.53
CA ASN A 70 14.32 -1.94 -11.38
C ASN A 70 13.63 -2.03 -10.01
N PHE A 71 13.50 -3.23 -9.45
CA PHE A 71 12.99 -3.41 -8.09
C PHE A 71 13.92 -2.77 -7.05
N PHE A 72 15.24 -2.92 -7.18
CA PHE A 72 16.17 -2.27 -6.26
C PHE A 72 16.12 -0.74 -6.37
N LEU A 73 16.11 -0.20 -7.60
CA LEU A 73 16.01 1.24 -7.82
C LEU A 73 14.71 1.83 -7.25
N ILE A 74 13.58 1.15 -7.45
CA ILE A 74 12.29 1.67 -6.97
C ILE A 74 12.19 1.59 -5.45
N MET A 75 12.82 0.60 -4.81
CA MET A 75 12.88 0.53 -3.35
C MET A 75 13.84 1.58 -2.75
N ILE A 76 14.93 1.93 -3.44
CA ILE A 76 15.77 3.08 -3.06
C ILE A 76 14.95 4.36 -3.12
N ALA A 77 14.20 4.56 -4.21
CA ALA A 77 13.31 5.71 -4.36
C ALA A 77 12.24 5.75 -3.27
N PHE A 78 11.59 4.62 -2.97
CA PHE A 78 10.61 4.49 -1.89
C PHE A 78 11.17 5.01 -0.56
N PHE A 79 12.31 4.47 -0.10
CA PHE A 79 12.89 4.87 1.19
C PHE A 79 13.43 6.29 1.16
N GLY A 80 14.14 6.67 0.09
CA GLY A 80 14.76 7.99 -0.04
C GLY A 80 13.73 9.11 -0.14
N LEU A 81 12.64 8.92 -0.88
CA LEU A 81 11.58 9.93 -1.03
C LEU A 81 10.75 10.06 0.24
N LEU A 82 10.44 8.96 0.94
CA LEU A 82 9.75 9.02 2.23
C LEU A 82 10.58 9.73 3.29
N GLU A 83 11.88 9.44 3.35
CA GLU A 83 12.81 10.12 4.26
C GLU A 83 13.01 11.60 3.89
N LEU A 84 13.07 11.93 2.61
CA LEU A 84 13.14 13.34 2.19
C LEU A 84 11.84 14.08 2.52
N SER A 85 10.70 13.43 2.28
CA SER A 85 9.38 13.99 2.57
C SER A 85 9.16 14.25 4.06
N SER A 86 9.75 13.44 4.95
CA SER A 86 9.62 13.65 6.40
C SER A 86 10.30 14.95 6.89
N ARG A 87 11.19 15.53 6.08
CA ARG A 87 11.97 16.74 6.39
C ARG A 87 11.38 18.02 5.81
N ILE A 88 10.28 17.91 5.06
CA ILE A 88 9.65 19.04 4.37
C ILE A 88 8.29 19.33 5.00
N ASN A 89 8.00 20.60 5.25
CA ASN A 89 6.67 21.02 5.68
C ASN A 89 5.73 21.14 4.46
N PHE A 90 4.73 20.27 4.40
CA PHE A 90 3.71 20.25 3.35
C PHE A 90 2.39 20.93 3.75
N THR A 91 2.40 21.78 4.78
CA THR A 91 1.22 22.57 5.15
C THR A 91 0.85 23.54 4.04
N ILE A 92 -0.39 23.45 3.56
CA ILE A 92 -1.00 24.35 2.58
C ILE A 92 -2.20 25.03 3.26
N PRO A 93 -2.03 26.28 3.77
CA PRO A 93 -3.08 26.95 4.55
C PRO A 93 -4.42 27.09 3.82
N PHE A 94 -4.39 27.29 2.50
CA PHE A 94 -5.61 27.34 1.69
C PHE A 94 -6.43 26.04 1.76
N LEU A 95 -5.78 24.88 1.67
CA LEU A 95 -6.47 23.58 1.74
C LEU A 95 -6.99 23.28 3.14
N GLN A 96 -6.28 23.72 4.19
CA GLN A 96 -6.79 23.62 5.55
C GLN A 96 -8.08 24.45 5.71
N ASN A 97 -8.06 25.69 5.24
CA ASN A 97 -9.22 26.59 5.34
C ASN A 97 -10.43 26.12 4.51
N LEU A 98 -10.21 25.43 3.39
CA LEU A 98 -11.28 24.88 2.55
C LEU A 98 -12.22 23.94 3.31
N PHE A 99 -11.70 23.19 4.29
CA PHE A 99 -12.45 22.23 5.10
C PHE A 99 -12.72 22.71 6.54
N GLY A 100 -12.48 23.99 6.82
CA GLY A 100 -12.73 24.60 8.12
C GLY A 100 -11.58 24.48 9.12
N ALA A 101 -10.40 24.02 8.67
CA ALA A 101 -9.17 23.92 9.45
C ALA A 101 -9.34 23.18 10.79
N ASN A 102 -10.18 22.16 10.81
CA ASN A 102 -10.46 21.39 12.00
C ASN A 102 -9.24 20.53 12.42
N VAL A 103 -9.31 19.92 13.61
CA VAL A 103 -8.19 19.12 14.16
C VAL A 103 -7.74 17.99 13.26
N PHE A 104 -8.65 17.42 12.46
CA PHE A 104 -8.34 16.37 11.51
C PHE A 104 -7.65 16.94 10.26
N ASP A 105 -8.11 18.09 9.74
CA ASP A 105 -7.47 18.75 8.58
C ASP A 105 -6.03 19.18 8.89
N GLN A 106 -5.79 19.72 10.09
CA GLN A 106 -4.45 20.14 10.53
C GLN A 106 -3.47 18.97 10.51
N ARG A 107 -3.93 17.77 10.87
CA ARG A 107 -3.13 16.54 10.83
C ARG A 107 -3.01 15.97 9.42
N MET A 108 -4.12 15.76 8.72
CA MET A 108 -4.15 15.01 7.48
C MET A 108 -3.65 15.79 6.27
N GLN A 109 -3.85 17.12 6.24
CA GLN A 109 -3.51 17.88 5.04
C GLN A 109 -2.02 17.75 4.69
N ALA A 110 -1.13 18.02 5.65
CA ALA A 110 0.31 17.97 5.41
C ALA A 110 0.77 16.54 5.09
N GLU A 111 0.28 15.54 5.85
CA GLU A 111 0.63 14.13 5.64
C GLU A 111 0.24 13.65 4.24
N GLN A 112 -1.01 13.89 3.82
CA GLN A 112 -1.51 13.43 2.53
C GLN A 112 -0.93 14.20 1.35
N THR A 113 -0.56 15.47 1.56
CA THR A 113 0.13 16.27 0.55
C THR A 113 1.57 15.76 0.34
N GLY A 114 2.31 15.49 1.42
CA GLY A 114 3.65 14.90 1.34
C GLY A 114 3.62 13.54 0.65
N LYS A 115 2.69 12.66 1.06
CA LYS A 115 2.45 11.37 0.39
C LYS A 115 2.13 11.55 -1.10
N LEU A 116 1.28 12.50 -1.48
CA LEU A 116 0.97 12.76 -2.90
C LEU A 116 2.22 13.16 -3.69
N VAL A 117 3.07 14.01 -3.13
CA VAL A 117 4.35 14.38 -3.75
C VAL A 117 5.22 13.14 -3.97
N VAL A 118 5.37 12.28 -2.95
CA VAL A 118 6.10 11.02 -3.07
C VAL A 118 5.48 10.12 -4.16
N SER A 119 4.16 9.95 -4.19
CA SER A 119 3.45 9.17 -5.22
C SER A 119 3.72 9.68 -6.63
N VAL A 120 3.70 11.01 -6.83
CA VAL A 120 4.02 11.62 -8.13
C VAL A 120 5.46 11.29 -8.54
N PHE A 121 6.43 11.45 -7.64
CA PHE A 121 7.83 11.11 -7.95
C PHE A 121 8.02 9.61 -8.21
N MET A 122 7.36 8.72 -7.47
CA MET A 122 7.39 7.28 -7.74
C MET A 122 6.87 6.94 -9.14
N ILE A 123 5.76 7.57 -9.56
CA ILE A 123 5.22 7.42 -10.92
C ILE A 123 6.21 7.91 -11.97
N LEU A 124 6.81 9.10 -11.75
CA LEU A 124 7.81 9.66 -12.68
C LEU A 124 9.04 8.76 -12.82
N ILE A 125 9.54 8.20 -11.71
CA ILE A 125 10.68 7.26 -11.71
C ILE A 125 10.32 6.00 -12.49
N LEU A 126 9.13 5.43 -12.30
CA LEU A 126 8.68 4.28 -13.08
C LEU A 126 8.61 4.60 -14.59
N PHE A 127 8.18 5.81 -14.97
CA PHE A 127 8.21 6.24 -16.37
C PHE A 127 9.63 6.38 -16.92
N VAL A 128 10.56 6.93 -16.13
CA VAL A 128 12.00 7.00 -16.49
C VAL A 128 12.60 5.60 -16.66
N LEU A 129 12.17 4.64 -15.84
CA LEU A 129 12.55 3.22 -15.96
C LEU A 129 11.87 2.48 -17.13
N GLY A 130 11.06 3.18 -17.94
CA GLY A 130 10.44 2.66 -19.16
C GLY A 130 9.08 1.99 -18.97
N TYR A 131 8.51 2.02 -17.77
CA TYR A 131 7.17 1.52 -17.53
C TYR A 131 6.13 2.47 -18.14
N LYS A 132 5.04 1.92 -18.66
CA LYS A 132 3.88 2.69 -19.15
C LYS A 132 2.79 2.70 -18.10
N ARG A 133 1.83 3.62 -18.25
CA ARG A 133 0.63 3.71 -17.37
C ARG A 133 -0.05 2.37 -17.11
N LYS A 134 -0.14 1.52 -18.13
CA LYS A 134 -0.74 0.17 -18.03
C LYS A 134 0.10 -0.80 -17.19
N ASP A 135 1.41 -0.67 -17.20
CA ASP A 135 2.34 -1.59 -16.52
C ASP A 135 2.39 -1.28 -15.01
N ILE A 136 2.07 -0.03 -14.64
CA ILE A 136 1.96 0.44 -13.25
C ILE A 136 0.51 0.55 -12.76
N PHE A 137 -0.43 -0.09 -13.48
CA PHE A 137 -1.85 -0.12 -13.11
C PHE A 137 -2.54 1.25 -13.05
N LEU A 138 -1.91 2.33 -13.56
CA LEU A 138 -2.46 3.70 -13.61
C LEU A 138 -3.46 3.87 -14.78
N THR A 139 -4.43 2.96 -14.81
CA THR A 139 -5.56 2.91 -15.74
C THR A 139 -6.80 2.42 -14.99
N ARG A 140 -7.98 2.57 -15.60
CA ARG A 140 -9.23 2.01 -15.06
C ARG A 140 -9.20 0.47 -14.99
N GLY A 141 -8.49 -0.19 -15.90
CA GLY A 141 -8.53 -1.64 -16.06
C GLY A 141 -9.88 -2.17 -16.57
N ASN A 142 -10.02 -3.49 -16.60
CA ASN A 142 -11.27 -4.19 -16.89
C ASN A 142 -12.08 -4.39 -15.60
N LEU A 143 -13.04 -3.50 -15.35
CA LEU A 143 -13.86 -3.56 -14.14
C LEU A 143 -14.74 -4.82 -14.04
N LYS A 144 -15.00 -5.49 -15.17
CA LYS A 144 -15.82 -6.69 -15.27
C LYS A 144 -14.99 -7.97 -15.32
N ALA A 145 -13.67 -7.89 -15.11
CA ALA A 145 -12.82 -9.07 -15.01
C ALA A 145 -13.38 -10.03 -13.94
N LEU A 146 -13.15 -11.34 -14.13
CA LEU A 146 -13.61 -12.34 -13.18
C LEU A 146 -12.55 -12.53 -12.10
N ILE A 147 -12.97 -12.51 -10.84
CA ILE A 147 -12.09 -12.84 -9.72
C ILE A 147 -11.70 -14.31 -9.77
N THR A 148 -10.41 -14.62 -9.57
CA THR A 148 -9.98 -16.02 -9.42
C THR A 148 -10.49 -16.54 -8.06
N PRO A 149 -11.24 -17.66 -8.02
CA PRO A 149 -11.88 -18.16 -6.80
C PRO A 149 -10.91 -18.51 -5.69
N VAL A 150 -11.34 -18.35 -4.44
CA VAL A 150 -10.63 -18.83 -3.25
C VAL A 150 -11.64 -19.54 -2.35
N LYS A 151 -11.74 -20.87 -2.50
CA LYS A 151 -12.73 -21.69 -1.79
C LYS A 151 -12.67 -21.52 -0.27
N LEU A 152 -11.46 -21.43 0.29
CA LEU A 152 -11.23 -21.29 1.73
C LEU A 152 -11.74 -19.96 2.30
N LEU A 153 -11.88 -18.92 1.48
CA LEU A 153 -12.35 -17.60 1.88
C LEU A 153 -13.84 -17.37 1.55
N GLY A 154 -14.57 -18.42 1.18
CA GLY A 154 -16.03 -18.35 1.01
C GLY A 154 -16.51 -17.91 -0.38
N PHE A 155 -15.64 -17.76 -1.38
CA PHE A 155 -16.03 -17.47 -2.77
C PHE A 155 -15.46 -18.52 -3.74
N PRO A 156 -16.14 -19.67 -3.87
CA PRO A 156 -15.63 -20.83 -4.61
C PRO A 156 -15.83 -20.75 -6.14
N LYS A 157 -16.55 -19.75 -6.65
CA LYS A 157 -16.89 -19.58 -8.06
C LYS A 157 -16.35 -18.26 -8.61
N PRO A 158 -15.99 -18.18 -9.91
CA PRO A 158 -15.59 -16.92 -10.51
C PRO A 158 -16.78 -15.96 -10.58
N GLU A 159 -16.56 -14.71 -10.22
CA GLU A 159 -17.58 -13.66 -10.25
C GLU A 159 -16.99 -12.37 -10.82
N PRO A 160 -17.79 -11.54 -11.53
CA PRO A 160 -17.30 -10.24 -11.95
C PRO A 160 -16.87 -9.39 -10.77
N TRP A 161 -15.72 -8.72 -10.90
CA TRP A 161 -15.22 -7.75 -9.92
C TRP A 161 -16.21 -6.63 -9.63
N THR A 162 -17.14 -6.33 -10.54
CA THR A 162 -18.28 -5.44 -10.28
C THR A 162 -19.14 -5.90 -9.10
N ASN A 163 -19.56 -7.16 -9.06
CA ASN A 163 -20.38 -7.68 -7.97
C ASN A 163 -19.52 -7.95 -6.74
N PHE A 164 -18.40 -8.66 -6.95
CA PHE A 164 -17.49 -9.04 -5.88
C PHE A 164 -16.91 -7.81 -5.19
N GLY A 165 -16.30 -6.90 -5.95
CA GLY A 165 -15.63 -5.71 -5.43
C GLY A 165 -16.58 -4.76 -4.71
N LEU A 166 -17.80 -4.56 -5.22
CA LEU A 166 -18.82 -3.78 -4.50
C LEU A 166 -19.16 -4.41 -3.16
N LEU A 167 -19.61 -5.67 -3.15
CA LEU A 167 -20.01 -6.34 -1.91
C LEU A 167 -18.88 -6.40 -0.90
N TRP A 168 -17.69 -6.85 -1.34
CA TRP A 168 -16.54 -7.00 -0.46
C TRP A 168 -16.01 -5.67 0.07
N SER A 169 -16.06 -4.58 -0.71
CA SER A 169 -15.67 -3.26 -0.23
C SER A 169 -16.51 -2.82 0.98
N PHE A 170 -17.84 -3.01 0.93
CA PHE A 170 -18.72 -2.69 2.06
C PHE A 170 -18.54 -3.67 3.22
N CYS A 171 -18.39 -4.97 2.96
CA CYS A 171 -18.17 -5.96 4.02
C CYS A 171 -16.86 -5.72 4.78
N ILE A 172 -15.77 -5.41 4.08
CA ILE A 172 -14.47 -5.10 4.69
C ILE A 172 -14.58 -3.82 5.53
N ALA A 173 -15.14 -2.74 4.96
CA ALA A 173 -15.31 -1.48 5.67
C ALA A 173 -16.21 -1.63 6.92
N ALA A 174 -17.32 -2.38 6.80
CA ALA A 174 -18.22 -2.66 7.92
C ALA A 174 -17.54 -3.50 9.01
N GLY A 175 -16.84 -4.57 8.62
CA GLY A 175 -16.09 -5.42 9.56
C GLY A 175 -15.02 -4.62 10.32
N LEU A 176 -14.27 -3.77 9.60
CA LEU A 176 -13.31 -2.85 10.20
C LEU A 176 -13.98 -1.85 11.15
N GLY A 177 -15.14 -1.30 10.75
CA GLY A 177 -15.92 -0.38 11.57
C GLY A 177 -16.39 -1.03 12.88
N VAL A 178 -16.83 -2.30 12.84
CA VAL A 178 -17.20 -3.05 14.04
C VAL A 178 -15.99 -3.23 14.96
N VAL A 179 -14.84 -3.63 14.43
CA VAL A 179 -13.61 -3.82 15.22
C VAL A 179 -13.18 -2.51 15.89
N LEU A 180 -13.14 -1.41 15.14
CA LEU A 180 -12.77 -0.10 15.66
C LEU A 180 -13.80 0.44 16.67
N TYR A 181 -15.08 0.19 16.45
CA TYR A 181 -16.14 0.53 17.41
C TYR A 181 -15.97 -0.22 18.73
N LEU A 182 -15.76 -1.54 18.69
CA LEU A 182 -15.57 -2.35 19.89
C LEU A 182 -14.29 -1.99 20.65
N GLY A 183 -13.23 -1.59 19.92
CA GLY A 183 -11.97 -1.14 20.51
C GLY A 183 -12.05 0.26 21.14
N MET A 184 -12.69 1.22 20.46
CA MET A 184 -12.74 2.62 20.92
C MET A 184 -13.93 2.94 21.83
N LYS A 185 -15.06 2.24 21.66
CA LYS A 185 -16.36 2.47 22.30
C LYS A 185 -16.76 3.96 22.34
N PRO A 186 -16.84 4.64 21.18
CA PRO A 186 -17.14 6.07 21.14
C PRO A 186 -18.59 6.35 21.60
N SER A 187 -18.81 7.50 22.25
CA SER A 187 -20.16 7.94 22.59
C SER A 187 -20.93 8.40 21.34
N GLY A 188 -22.26 8.33 21.37
CA GLY A 188 -23.13 8.78 20.27
C GLY A 188 -22.89 10.24 19.85
N ILE A 189 -22.44 11.09 20.79
CA ILE A 189 -22.14 12.51 20.55
C ILE A 189 -20.99 12.69 19.55
N LEU A 190 -19.99 11.80 19.56
CA LEU A 190 -18.84 11.88 18.66
C LEU A 190 -19.23 11.70 17.20
N PHE A 191 -20.25 10.88 16.91
CA PHE A 191 -20.78 10.72 15.56
C PHE A 191 -21.45 12.01 15.05
N GLY A 192 -22.13 12.75 15.92
CA GLY A 192 -22.68 14.06 15.58
C GLY A 192 -21.59 15.08 15.23
N LYS A 193 -20.47 15.07 15.97
CA LYS A 193 -19.31 15.94 15.69
C LYS A 193 -18.56 15.57 14.40
N LEU A 194 -18.69 14.32 13.94
CA LEU A 194 -18.05 13.84 12.71
C LEU A 194 -18.70 14.43 11.45
N LEU A 195 -20.01 14.66 11.47
CA LEU A 195 -20.78 15.06 10.29
C LEU A 195 -20.21 16.28 9.53
N PRO A 196 -19.84 17.40 10.19
CA PRO A 196 -19.22 18.53 9.49
C PRO A 196 -17.81 18.25 8.95
N ILE A 197 -17.10 17.23 9.47
CA ILE A 197 -15.73 16.85 9.07
C ILE A 197 -15.74 15.79 7.96
N LEU A 198 -16.88 15.11 7.75
CA LEU A 198 -17.02 14.03 6.78
C LEU A 198 -16.52 14.38 5.35
N PRO A 199 -16.75 15.60 4.82
CA PRO A 199 -16.20 15.98 3.51
C PRO A 199 -14.66 15.88 3.46
N SER A 200 -13.96 16.31 4.50
CA SER A 200 -12.50 16.24 4.53
C SER A 200 -11.99 14.83 4.78
N ILE A 201 -12.71 14.03 5.58
CA ILE A 201 -12.45 12.59 5.73
C ILE A 201 -12.51 11.89 4.37
N ILE A 202 -13.55 12.09 3.59
CA ILE A 202 -13.70 11.46 2.27
C ILE A 202 -12.58 11.91 1.33
N PHE A 203 -12.27 13.21 1.31
CA PHE A 203 -11.22 13.76 0.47
C PHE A 203 -9.84 13.17 0.81
N TYR A 204 -9.45 13.20 2.08
CA TYR A 204 -8.14 12.70 2.51
C TYR A 204 -8.07 11.17 2.45
N ALA A 205 -9.17 10.44 2.66
CA ALA A 205 -9.22 8.99 2.47
C ALA A 205 -9.00 8.60 1.00
N ALA A 206 -9.63 9.33 0.06
CA ALA A 206 -9.41 9.12 -1.37
C ALA A 206 -7.96 9.37 -1.78
N LEU A 207 -7.35 10.41 -1.20
CA LEU A 207 -5.96 10.75 -1.43
C LEU A 207 -5.01 9.72 -0.81
N ASN A 208 -5.25 9.30 0.43
CA ASN A 208 -4.44 8.28 1.13
C ASN A 208 -4.47 6.95 0.37
N ALA A 209 -5.67 6.47 0.02
CA ALA A 209 -5.83 5.26 -0.78
C ALA A 209 -5.00 5.34 -2.07
N PHE A 210 -5.16 6.41 -2.87
CA PHE A 210 -4.37 6.60 -4.09
C PHE A 210 -2.86 6.63 -3.81
N ASN A 211 -2.45 7.34 -2.76
CA ASN A 211 -1.05 7.50 -2.43
C ASN A 211 -0.41 6.16 -2.08
N GLU A 212 -1.05 5.38 -1.21
CA GLU A 212 -0.54 4.07 -0.80
C GLU A 212 -0.54 3.06 -1.95
N GLU A 213 -1.54 3.11 -2.83
CA GLU A 213 -1.54 2.33 -4.08
C GLU A 213 -0.29 2.61 -4.93
N MET A 214 0.07 3.89 -5.08
CA MET A 214 1.15 4.33 -5.97
C MET A 214 2.55 4.36 -5.32
N ILE A 215 2.63 4.34 -3.99
CA ILE A 215 3.90 4.28 -3.25
C ILE A 215 4.30 2.84 -2.97
N PHE A 216 3.37 2.02 -2.48
CA PHE A 216 3.68 0.66 -2.05
C PHE A 216 3.37 -0.36 -3.14
N ARG A 217 2.12 -0.39 -3.62
CA ARG A 217 1.61 -1.56 -4.34
C ARG A 217 2.02 -1.59 -5.80
N ALA A 218 1.63 -0.59 -6.57
CA ALA A 218 1.92 -0.56 -8.01
C ALA A 218 3.42 -0.65 -8.32
N PRO A 219 4.32 0.05 -7.60
CA PRO A 219 5.76 -0.08 -7.87
C PRO A 219 6.30 -1.49 -7.61
N MET A 220 5.87 -2.14 -6.52
CA MET A 220 6.27 -3.52 -6.22
C MET A 220 5.69 -4.50 -7.24
N LEU A 221 4.40 -4.41 -7.57
CA LEU A 221 3.76 -5.30 -8.55
C LEU A 221 4.38 -5.15 -9.94
N ALA A 222 4.58 -3.91 -10.41
CA ALA A 222 5.14 -3.63 -11.73
C ALA A 222 6.57 -4.17 -11.89
N THR A 223 7.38 -4.12 -10.83
CA THR A 223 8.78 -4.55 -10.87
C THR A 223 8.96 -6.04 -10.55
N LEU A 224 8.11 -6.64 -9.72
CA LEU A 224 8.24 -8.04 -9.28
C LEU A 224 7.43 -9.03 -10.13
N GLU A 225 6.25 -8.65 -10.67
CA GLU A 225 5.42 -9.56 -11.46
C GLU A 225 6.16 -10.17 -12.67
N PRO A 226 6.91 -9.39 -13.47
CA PRO A 226 7.66 -9.94 -14.62
C PRO A 226 8.76 -10.94 -14.23
N VAL A 227 9.21 -10.91 -12.97
CA VAL A 227 10.34 -11.72 -12.48
C VAL A 227 9.88 -12.95 -11.71
N ALA A 228 8.90 -12.77 -10.83
CA ALA A 228 8.47 -13.80 -9.88
C ALA A 228 7.06 -14.36 -10.15
N GLY A 229 6.36 -13.82 -11.15
CA GLY A 229 4.98 -14.14 -11.46
C GLY A 229 3.99 -13.47 -10.49
N SER A 230 2.72 -13.42 -10.90
CA SER A 230 1.68 -12.65 -10.21
C SER A 230 1.45 -13.09 -8.76
N LEU A 231 1.53 -14.40 -8.48
CA LEU A 231 1.31 -14.94 -7.13
C LEU A 231 2.39 -14.47 -6.15
N ASN A 232 3.67 -14.56 -6.52
CA ASN A 232 4.76 -14.13 -5.65
C ASN A 232 4.79 -12.60 -5.51
N ALA A 233 4.61 -11.86 -6.60
CA ALA A 233 4.56 -10.40 -6.56
C ALA A 233 3.43 -9.89 -5.65
N LEU A 234 2.24 -10.50 -5.74
CA LEU A 234 1.09 -10.21 -4.89
C LEU A 234 1.41 -10.41 -3.41
N TRP A 235 1.99 -11.55 -3.04
CA TRP A 235 2.30 -11.83 -1.64
C TRP A 235 3.47 -11.00 -1.12
N MET A 236 4.49 -10.74 -1.93
CA MET A 236 5.58 -9.83 -1.54
C MET A 236 5.06 -8.42 -1.26
N ALA A 237 4.20 -7.87 -2.13
CA ALA A 237 3.59 -6.56 -1.92
C ALA A 237 2.67 -6.54 -0.70
N ALA A 238 1.83 -7.57 -0.54
CA ALA A 238 0.93 -7.70 0.60
C ALA A 238 1.68 -7.81 1.94
N SER A 239 2.73 -8.63 2.00
CA SER A 239 3.57 -8.79 3.19
C SER A 239 4.33 -7.52 3.52
N PHE A 240 4.96 -6.88 2.52
CA PHE A 240 5.71 -5.63 2.75
C PHE A 240 4.81 -4.52 3.32
N PHE A 241 3.63 -4.33 2.73
CA PHE A 241 2.63 -3.37 3.20
C PHE A 241 2.04 -3.75 4.56
N GLY A 242 1.65 -5.01 4.74
CA GLY A 242 1.00 -5.45 5.98
C GLY A 242 1.93 -5.41 7.18
N ILE A 243 3.19 -5.84 7.03
CA ILE A 243 4.17 -5.82 8.12
C ILE A 243 4.47 -4.38 8.56
N SER A 244 4.46 -3.39 7.65
CA SER A 244 4.67 -1.99 8.04
C SER A 244 3.57 -1.44 8.95
N HIS A 245 2.39 -2.05 8.97
CA HIS A 245 1.29 -1.66 9.86
C HIS A 245 1.47 -2.11 11.31
N TYR A 246 2.52 -2.87 11.64
CA TYR A 246 2.84 -3.14 13.04
C TYR A 246 2.98 -1.86 13.88
N PHE A 247 3.64 -0.83 13.34
CA PHE A 247 3.74 0.49 13.94
C PHE A 247 2.66 1.47 13.46
N GLY A 248 1.76 1.02 12.58
CA GLY A 248 0.74 1.83 11.91
C GLY A 248 -0.64 1.71 12.54
N VAL A 249 -1.69 1.99 11.76
CA VAL A 249 -3.09 1.85 12.19
C VAL A 249 -3.82 0.94 11.21
N PRO A 250 -4.43 -0.18 11.66
CA PRO A 250 -4.41 -0.72 13.01
C PRO A 250 -3.01 -1.22 13.42
N SER A 251 -2.63 -1.05 14.70
CA SER A 251 -1.27 -1.35 15.20
C SER A 251 -1.10 -2.78 15.71
N GLY A 252 0.17 -3.17 15.91
CA GLY A 252 0.57 -4.44 16.50
C GLY A 252 0.35 -5.64 15.59
N ILE A 253 0.50 -6.85 16.14
CA ILE A 253 0.36 -8.11 15.39
C ILE A 253 -1.01 -8.24 14.71
N PRO A 254 -2.16 -8.00 15.39
CA PRO A 254 -3.47 -8.13 14.75
C PRO A 254 -3.65 -7.16 13.58
N GLY A 255 -3.16 -5.92 13.76
CA GLY A 255 -3.19 -4.90 12.71
C GLY A 255 -2.34 -5.29 11.51
N ALA A 256 -1.11 -5.75 11.73
CA ALA A 256 -0.24 -6.22 10.67
C ALA A 256 -0.87 -7.39 9.87
N ILE A 257 -1.47 -8.38 10.55
CA ILE A 257 -2.16 -9.51 9.90
C ILE A 257 -3.35 -9.02 9.06
N ALA A 258 -4.19 -8.15 9.62
CA ALA A 258 -5.32 -7.56 8.90
C ALA A 258 -4.85 -6.78 7.66
N SER A 259 -3.77 -6.01 7.78
CA SER A 259 -3.19 -5.25 6.68
C SER A 259 -2.49 -6.13 5.63
N VAL A 260 -1.94 -7.29 5.99
CA VAL A 260 -1.47 -8.30 5.01
C VAL A 260 -2.65 -8.82 4.20
N PHE A 261 -3.76 -9.18 4.85
CA PHE A 261 -4.98 -9.61 4.16
C PHE A 261 -5.53 -8.51 3.24
N MET A 262 -5.53 -7.26 3.71
CA MET A 262 -5.92 -6.12 2.92
C MET A 262 -5.00 -5.92 1.70
N GLY A 263 -3.69 -5.93 1.92
CA GLY A 263 -2.70 -5.83 0.84
C GLY A 263 -2.83 -6.95 -0.19
N TRP A 264 -3.21 -8.15 0.26
CA TRP A 264 -3.47 -9.31 -0.61
C TRP A 264 -4.68 -9.08 -1.53
N ILE A 265 -5.85 -8.73 -0.99
CA ILE A 265 -7.07 -8.57 -1.81
C ILE A 265 -6.95 -7.38 -2.77
N LEU A 266 -6.29 -6.31 -2.35
CA LEU A 266 -6.07 -5.14 -3.18
C LEU A 266 -5.06 -5.39 -4.30
N SER A 267 -3.97 -6.12 -4.01
CA SER A 267 -3.03 -6.58 -5.04
C SER A 267 -3.68 -7.52 -6.05
N LYS A 268 -4.55 -8.41 -5.57
CA LYS A 268 -5.37 -9.28 -6.42
C LYS A 268 -6.27 -8.46 -7.35
N ALA A 269 -6.92 -7.42 -6.82
CA ALA A 269 -7.76 -6.51 -7.60
C ALA A 269 -6.96 -5.84 -8.73
N MET A 270 -5.76 -5.31 -8.44
CA MET A 270 -4.89 -4.71 -9.46
C MET A 270 -4.47 -5.71 -10.54
N LEU A 271 -3.99 -6.89 -10.14
CA LEU A 271 -3.45 -7.88 -11.06
C LEU A 271 -4.52 -8.49 -11.96
N GLU A 272 -5.71 -8.77 -11.43
CA GLU A 272 -6.77 -9.41 -12.20
C GLU A 272 -7.53 -8.44 -13.10
N THR A 273 -7.68 -7.18 -12.67
CA THR A 273 -8.39 -6.15 -13.44
C THR A 273 -7.45 -5.34 -14.33
N ARG A 274 -6.13 -5.42 -14.10
CA ARG A 274 -5.09 -4.64 -14.78
C ARG A 274 -5.33 -3.13 -14.65
N GLY A 275 -5.83 -2.68 -13.50
CA GLY A 275 -6.11 -1.28 -13.23
C GLY A 275 -6.24 -0.94 -11.75
N LEU A 276 -6.26 0.36 -11.47
CA LEU A 276 -6.26 0.92 -10.12
C LEU A 276 -7.63 0.87 -9.44
N PHE A 277 -8.71 0.92 -10.22
CA PHE A 277 -10.05 1.28 -9.72
C PHE A 277 -10.50 0.44 -8.53
N TRP A 278 -10.51 -0.90 -8.64
CA TRP A 278 -11.01 -1.75 -7.56
C TRP A 278 -10.12 -1.73 -6.32
N SER A 279 -8.81 -1.65 -6.52
CA SER A 279 -7.85 -1.49 -5.43
C SER A 279 -8.12 -0.19 -4.67
N TRP A 280 -8.20 0.93 -5.40
CA TRP A 280 -8.48 2.24 -4.83
C TRP A 280 -9.88 2.32 -4.17
N TRP A 281 -10.92 1.76 -4.80
CA TRP A 281 -12.29 1.81 -4.27
C TRP A 281 -12.44 1.05 -2.95
N ILE A 282 -11.92 -0.18 -2.90
CA ILE A 282 -11.97 -1.01 -1.69
C ILE A 282 -11.14 -0.32 -0.58
N HIS A 283 -9.98 0.24 -0.91
CA HIS A 283 -9.12 0.95 0.03
C HIS A 283 -9.79 2.23 0.57
N LEU A 284 -10.35 3.07 -0.32
CA LEU A 284 -11.07 4.28 0.03
C LEU A 284 -12.15 4.03 1.09
N LEU A 285 -12.98 2.99 0.91
CA LEU A 285 -14.04 2.70 1.87
C LEU A 285 -13.50 2.29 3.25
N SER A 286 -12.40 1.54 3.29
CA SER A 286 -11.70 1.24 4.54
C SER A 286 -11.13 2.51 5.18
N ASP A 287 -10.51 3.39 4.39
CA ASP A 287 -9.90 4.63 4.89
C ASP A 287 -10.93 5.62 5.41
N ILE A 288 -12.12 5.71 4.79
CA ILE A 288 -13.22 6.52 5.34
C ILE A 288 -13.55 6.06 6.76
N VAL A 289 -13.59 4.74 6.99
CA VAL A 289 -13.88 4.18 8.32
C VAL A 289 -12.71 4.48 9.28
N ILE A 290 -11.47 4.19 8.90
CA ILE A 290 -10.28 4.44 9.74
C ILE A 290 -10.19 5.92 10.10
N PHE A 291 -10.32 6.82 9.13
CA PHE A 291 -10.21 8.26 9.32
C PHE A 291 -11.38 8.81 10.13
N SER A 292 -12.56 8.20 10.05
CA SER A 292 -13.68 8.56 10.93
C SER A 292 -13.36 8.24 12.39
N PHE A 293 -12.84 7.05 12.69
CA PHE A 293 -12.44 6.69 14.04
C PHE A 293 -11.23 7.48 14.53
N LEU A 294 -10.26 7.75 13.67
CA LEU A 294 -9.13 8.62 13.99
C LEU A 294 -9.62 10.02 14.38
N THR A 295 -10.54 10.59 13.60
CA THR A 295 -11.15 11.89 13.89
C THR A 295 -11.88 11.88 15.23
N MET A 296 -12.70 10.86 15.50
CA MET A 296 -13.37 10.72 16.80
C MET A 296 -12.35 10.63 17.95
N GLY A 297 -11.21 9.97 17.75
CA GLY A 297 -10.12 9.94 18.72
C GLY A 297 -9.49 11.30 18.99
N LEU A 298 -9.42 12.19 17.98
CA LEU A 298 -8.94 13.57 18.11
C LEU A 298 -9.97 14.53 18.71
N LEU A 299 -11.26 14.19 18.66
CA LEU A 299 -12.38 14.99 19.17
C LEU A 299 -12.79 14.65 20.62
N LYS A 300 -12.22 13.59 21.19
CA LYS A 300 -12.37 13.21 22.60
C LYS A 300 -11.72 14.26 23.50
#